data_AF-A0A963T0C9-F1
#
_entry.id   AF-A0A963T0C9-F1
#
_cell.length_a   1.000
_cell.length_b   1.000
_cell.length_c   1.000
_cell.angle_alpha   90.00
_cell.angle_beta   90.00
_cell.angle_gamma   90.00
#
_symmetry.space_group_name_H-M   'P 1'
#
loop_
_entity.id
_entity.type
_entity.pdbx_description
1 polymer ?
#
loop_
_entity_poly.entity_id
_entity_poly.type
_entity_poly.pdbx_seq_one_letter_code
_entity_poly.pdbx_strand_id
1 'polypeptide(L)'
;MPNQSFFHSSSGGCDFLGLRTSPTGKIEIVYDDGVKRRMVWRVQSESSVGRVGDALRSAVDKPRVLQALYCELKKRSIAIDVVPV
;
A
#
# COMPACT_ATOMS: atom_id res chain seq x y z
N MET A 1 19.32 -2.73 -1.13
CA MET A 1 18.54 -3.73 -1.91
C MET A 1 17.11 -3.25 -2.05
N PRO A 2 16.45 -3.43 -3.20
CA PRO A 2 15.03 -3.12 -3.32
C PRO A 2 14.23 -4.01 -2.35
N ASN A 3 13.46 -3.39 -1.46
CA ASN A 3 12.57 -4.12 -0.56
C ASN A 3 11.17 -4.15 -1.20
N GLN A 4 10.67 -5.35 -1.46
CA GLN A 4 9.32 -5.58 -1.96
C GLN A 4 8.59 -6.50 -0.99
N SER A 5 7.35 -6.14 -0.67
CA SER A 5 6.48 -6.95 0.18
C SER A 5 5.07 -6.94 -0.39
N PHE A 6 4.41 -8.08 -0.35
CA PHE A 6 3.12 -8.30 -0.98
C PHE A 6 2.15 -8.85 0.04
N PHE A 7 0.94 -8.29 0.04
CA PHE A 7 -0.13 -8.62 0.96
C PHE A 7 -1.38 -8.93 0.14
N HIS A 8 -1.98 -10.07 0.45
CA HIS A 8 -3.22 -10.54 -0.15
C HIS A 8 -4.26 -10.73 0.94
N SER A 9 -5.54 -10.58 0.58
CA SER A 9 -6.62 -10.85 1.54
C SER A 9 -6.62 -12.32 1.91
N SER A 10 -6.65 -12.63 3.20
CA SER A 10 -6.85 -14.00 3.69
C SER A 10 -8.24 -14.56 3.35
N SER A 11 -9.19 -13.69 2.99
CA SER A 11 -10.58 -14.04 2.69
C SER A 11 -10.86 -14.40 1.21
N GLY A 12 -9.82 -14.47 0.37
CA GLY A 12 -9.96 -14.89 -1.03
C GLY A 12 -10.40 -13.78 -2.01
N GLY A 13 -10.36 -12.51 -1.60
CA GLY A 13 -10.56 -11.37 -2.49
C GLY A 13 -9.44 -11.22 -3.53
N CYS A 14 -9.75 -10.61 -4.67
CA CYS A 14 -8.78 -10.33 -5.74
C CYS A 14 -7.92 -9.08 -5.45
N ASP A 15 -8.30 -8.28 -4.46
CA ASP A 15 -7.56 -7.10 -4.03
C ASP A 15 -6.16 -7.46 -3.51
N PHE A 16 -5.21 -6.63 -3.89
CA PHE A 16 -3.80 -6.77 -3.55
C PHE A 16 -3.23 -5.44 -3.05
N LEU A 17 -2.37 -5.53 -2.03
CA LEU A 17 -1.57 -4.41 -1.55
C LEU A 17 -0.09 -4.78 -1.58
N GLY A 18 0.72 -3.91 -2.18
CA GLY A 18 2.16 -4.08 -2.29
C GLY A 18 2.93 -2.88 -1.73
N LEU A 19 4.11 -3.15 -1.20
CA LEU A 19 5.13 -2.16 -0.92
C LEU A 19 6.30 -2.42 -1.87
N ARG A 20 6.81 -1.36 -2.51
CA ARG A 20 8.03 -1.42 -3.30
C ARG A 20 8.91 -0.21 -3.04
N THR A 21 10.19 -0.33 -3.38
CA THR A 21 11.09 0.81 -3.48
C THR A 21 11.23 1.22 -4.96
N SER A 22 10.98 2.49 -5.26
CA SER A 22 11.21 3.09 -6.59
C SER A 22 12.70 3.12 -6.94
N PRO A 23 13.07 3.31 -8.22
CA PRO A 23 14.48 3.49 -8.62
C PRO A 23 15.19 4.64 -7.89
N THR A 24 14.45 5.68 -7.49
CA THR A 24 14.97 6.81 -6.72
C THR A 24 15.01 6.56 -5.20
N GLY A 25 14.79 5.32 -4.75
CA GLY A 25 14.84 4.96 -3.33
C GLY A 25 13.60 5.34 -2.51
N LYS A 26 12.54 5.88 -3.13
CA LYS A 26 11.29 6.25 -2.44
C LYS A 26 10.39 5.04 -2.25
N ILE A 27 9.70 4.97 -1.11
CA ILE A 27 8.73 3.92 -0.81
C ILE A 27 7.45 4.20 -1.60
N GLU A 28 6.93 3.17 -2.25
CA GLU A 28 5.68 3.22 -2.99
C GLU A 28 4.74 2.12 -2.53
N ILE A 29 3.46 2.47 -2.40
CA ILE A 29 2.34 1.56 -2.15
C ILE A 29 1.69 1.27 -3.49
N VAL A 30 1.42 0.00 -3.76
CA VAL A 30 0.68 -0.46 -4.94
C VAL A 30 -0.64 -1.05 -4.47
N TYR A 31 -1.73 -0.64 -5.08
CA TYR A 31 -3.01 -1.31 -4.98
C TYR A 31 -3.42 -1.83 -6.35
N ASP A 32 -3.97 -3.03 -6.37
CA ASP A 32 -4.54 -3.66 -7.56
C ASP A 32 -5.84 -4.35 -7.15
N ASP A 33 -6.94 -4.09 -7.86
CA ASP A 33 -8.23 -4.75 -7.60
C ASP A 33 -8.34 -6.13 -8.27
N GLY A 34 -7.31 -6.54 -9.01
CA GLY A 34 -7.26 -7.80 -9.74
C GLY A 34 -8.08 -7.81 -11.03
N VAL A 35 -8.65 -6.66 -11.44
CA VAL A 35 -9.52 -6.57 -12.62
C VAL A 35 -9.10 -5.45 -13.56
N LYS A 36 -9.19 -4.18 -13.15
CA LYS A 36 -8.95 -3.01 -14.02
C LYS A 36 -8.28 -1.84 -13.31
N ARG A 37 -8.31 -1.77 -11.97
CA ARG A 37 -7.82 -0.63 -11.22
C ARG A 37 -6.49 -0.97 -10.57
N ARG A 38 -5.43 -0.35 -11.08
CA ARG A 38 -4.13 -0.30 -10.44
C ARG A 38 -3.80 1.13 -10.05
N MET A 39 -3.39 1.33 -8.81
CA MET A 39 -3.01 2.64 -8.29
C MET A 39 -1.66 2.54 -7.59
N VAL A 40 -0.85 3.57 -7.74
CA VAL A 40 0.44 3.68 -7.05
C VAL A 40 0.48 5.00 -6.30
N TRP A 41 0.90 4.94 -5.05
CA TRP A 41 1.17 6.12 -4.24
C TRP A 41 2.61 6.12 -3.76
N ARG A 42 3.21 7.30 -3.72
CA ARG A 42 4.50 7.51 -3.07
C ARG A 42 4.27 7.92 -1.63
N VAL A 43 4.96 7.26 -0.73
CA VAL A 43 4.97 7.63 0.69
C VAL A 43 5.92 8.81 0.88
N GLN A 44 5.46 9.84 1.60
CA GLN A 44 6.30 10.98 1.95
C GLN A 44 7.41 10.55 2.92
N SER A 45 8.56 11.24 2.90
CA SER A 45 9.84 10.75 3.43
C SER A 45 9.88 10.46 4.94
N GLU A 46 8.87 10.85 5.71
CA GLU A 46 8.85 10.69 7.16
C GLU A 46 8.44 9.29 7.65
N SER A 47 7.95 8.41 6.78
CA SER A 47 7.46 7.09 7.17
C SER A 47 8.44 5.96 6.88
N SER A 48 8.59 5.04 7.83
CA SER A 48 9.43 3.84 7.68
C SER A 48 8.72 2.70 6.94
N VAL A 49 9.49 1.83 6.28
CA VAL A 49 8.96 0.65 5.56
C VAL A 49 8.11 -0.25 6.47
N GLY A 50 8.55 -0.47 7.71
CA GLY A 50 7.80 -1.28 8.68
C GLY A 50 6.43 -0.68 9.02
N ARG A 51 6.37 0.63 9.27
CA ARG A 51 5.12 1.34 9.59
C ARG A 51 4.12 1.28 8.44
N VAL A 52 4.60 1.38 7.20
CA VAL A 52 3.76 1.23 6.00
C VAL A 52 3.32 -0.22 5.85
N GLY A 53 4.21 -1.19 6.03
CA GLY A 53 3.90 -2.62 5.96
C GLY A 53 2.80 -3.05 6.94
N ASP A 54 2.82 -2.53 8.17
CA ASP A 54 1.77 -2.79 9.17
C ASP A 54 0.41 -2.24 8.74
N ALA A 55 0.40 -1.06 8.11
CA ALA A 55 -0.82 -0.46 7.56
C ALA A 55 -1.40 -1.33 6.43
N LEU A 56 -0.56 -1.80 5.50
CA LEU A 56 -0.99 -2.67 4.40
C LEU A 56 -1.56 -4.00 4.92
N ARG A 57 -0.85 -4.64 5.86
CA ARG A 57 -1.28 -5.90 6.46
C ARG A 57 -2.64 -5.76 7.16
N SER A 58 -2.86 -4.66 7.88
CA SER A 58 -4.13 -4.42 8.56
C SER A 58 -5.29 -4.13 7.59
N ALA A 59 -5.00 -3.48 6.46
CA ALA A 59 -6.01 -3.07 5.48
C ALA A 59 -6.47 -4.22 4.55
N VAL A 60 -5.56 -5.13 4.16
CA VAL A 60 -5.82 -6.13 3.12
C VAL A 60 -6.90 -7.16 3.50
N ASP A 61 -7.11 -7.40 4.79
CA ASP A 61 -8.14 -8.32 5.29
C ASP A 61 -9.53 -7.66 5.47
N LYS A 62 -9.68 -6.39 5.08
CA LYS A 62 -10.96 -5.68 5.20
C LYS A 62 -11.77 -5.78 3.89
N PRO A 63 -13.11 -5.90 3.97
CA PRO A 63 -13.97 -6.02 2.77
C PRO A 63 -13.88 -4.87 1.76
N ARG A 64 -13.41 -3.69 2.19
CA ARG A 64 -13.17 -2.53 1.34
C ARG A 64 -11.70 -2.11 1.44
N VAL A 65 -10.81 -2.89 0.84
CA VAL A 65 -9.35 -2.77 1.00
C VAL A 65 -8.86 -1.35 0.75
N LEU A 66 -9.29 -0.70 -0.34
CA LEU A 66 -8.87 0.67 -0.65
C LEU A 66 -9.32 1.68 0.42
N GLN A 67 -10.57 1.58 0.88
CA GLN A 67 -11.06 2.45 1.96
C GLN A 67 -10.33 2.18 3.27
N ALA A 68 -10.07 0.91 3.58
CA ALA A 68 -9.33 0.51 4.77
C ALA A 68 -7.88 0.99 4.73
N LEU A 69 -7.24 0.95 3.56
CA LEU A 69 -5.89 1.49 3.35
C LEU A 69 -5.84 2.97 3.72
N TYR A 70 -6.72 3.80 3.16
CA TYR A 70 -6.77 5.23 3.51
C TYR A 70 -6.98 5.46 5.01
N CYS A 71 -7.85 4.67 5.65
CA CYS A 71 -8.04 4.73 7.09
C CYS A 71 -6.77 4.40 7.88
N GLU A 72 -6.07 3.31 7.53
CA GLU A 72 -4.83 2.89 8.22
C GLU A 72 -3.68 3.90 8.01
N LEU A 73 -3.54 4.45 6.81
CA LEU A 73 -2.56 5.51 6.53
C LEU A 73 -2.85 6.76 7.36
N LYS A 74 -4.12 7.21 7.40
CA LYS A 74 -4.54 8.37 8.19
C LYS A 74 -4.30 8.17 9.69
N LYS A 75 -4.69 7.01 10.24
CA LYS A 75 -4.48 6.68 11.67
C LYS A 75 -3.01 6.72 12.08
N ARG A 76 -2.11 6.43 11.14
CA ARG A 76 -0.66 6.34 11.37
C ARG A 76 0.08 7.61 10.94
N SER A 77 -0.64 8.66 10.53
CA SER A 77 -0.08 9.90 10.00
C SER A 77 0.89 9.67 8.82
N ILE A 78 0.57 8.72 7.95
CA ILE A 78 1.36 8.41 6.75
C ILE A 78 0.79 9.23 5.61
N ALA A 79 1.53 10.26 5.19
CA ALA A 79 1.17 11.07 4.04
C ALA A 79 1.61 10.38 2.73
N ILE A 80 0.77 10.52 1.69
CA ILE A 80 0.97 9.88 0.39
C ILE A 80 0.63 10.85 -0.74
N ASP A 81 1.38 10.73 -1.83
CA ASP A 81 1.13 11.44 -3.09
C ASP A 81 0.78 10.44 -4.18
N VAL A 82 -0.19 10.76 -5.04
CA VAL A 82 -0.52 9.91 -6.19
C VAL A 82 0.64 9.92 -7.17
N VAL A 83 1.05 8.74 -7.63
CA VAL A 83 2.03 8.58 -8.71
C VAL A 83 1.26 8.16 -9.97
N PRO A 84 1.37 8.88 -11.09
CA PRO A 84 0.80 8.42 -12.35
C PRO A 84 1.45 7.09 -12.73
N VAL A 85 0.59 6.11 -13.06
CA VAL A 85 0.98 4.75 -13.45
C VAL A 85 1.12 4.68 -14.96
#